data_AF-A0A2N2JCP6-F1
#
_entry.id   AF-A0A2N2JCP6-F1
#
_cell.length_a   1.000
_cell.length_b   1.000
_cell.length_c   1.000
_cell.angle_alpha   90.00
_cell.angle_beta   90.00
_cell.angle_gamma   90.00
#
_symmetry.space_group_name_H-M   'P 1'
#
loop_
_entity.id
_entity.type
_entity.pdbx_description
1 polymer ?
#
loop_
_entity_poly.entity_id
_entity_poly.type
_entity_poly.pdbx_seq_one_letter_code
_entity_poly.pdbx_strand_id
1 'polypeptide(L)'
;MTRTICRIALSTLLATTAGCASGDAGTSAPTKAEAAATSGKSDAGRDLCAAYGWYGDGECDTFCASPDPDCGPPVDALARWNGVCQLGADWLDLDDDLTLLSSDTLTPDSTLSGAQEQQLVVGLDVGSVADAFDSTDDGEILLYGLGPAGGAASVWLYRYYAGDTEVGFFVRPDGAEVLARIEDGALDAPCAASLTTDAAPVAAPPTWALECFFNDDGVDLLRVAIGPEREVGADAALTDMEKRQILAGMANADATTLAEAFEFTDDGAFFVRALTDPESGDAFTVYRYWAGDTQVGFVVPAEGVEVKATIEDGDLYDCSLSFQTP
;
A
#
# COMPACT_ATOMS: atom_id res chain seq x y z
N MET A 1 -57.17 41.06 -13.79
CA MET A 1 -56.72 40.33 -12.58
C MET A 1 -55.44 40.97 -12.09
N THR A 2 -55.42 41.24 -10.79
CA THR A 2 -54.82 42.43 -10.19
C THR A 2 -53.40 42.16 -9.70
N ARG A 3 -52.50 43.11 -9.95
CA ARG A 3 -51.10 43.16 -9.52
C ARG A 3 -51.02 43.42 -8.00
N THR A 4 -50.13 42.72 -7.29
CA THR A 4 -49.67 43.15 -5.96
C THR A 4 -48.15 43.26 -5.97
N ILE A 5 -47.70 44.50 -6.07
CA ILE A 5 -46.32 44.97 -5.92
C ILE A 5 -46.10 45.18 -4.43
N CYS A 6 -45.17 44.46 -3.79
CA CYS A 6 -44.74 44.76 -2.43
C CYS A 6 -43.51 45.67 -2.49
N ARG A 7 -43.74 46.97 -2.22
CA ARG A 7 -42.69 47.96 -1.93
C ARG A 7 -42.38 47.86 -0.44
N ILE A 8 -41.16 47.48 -0.09
CA ILE A 8 -40.62 47.73 1.25
C ILE A 8 -39.56 48.82 1.07
N ALA A 9 -39.95 50.02 1.50
CA ALA A 9 -39.07 51.14 1.80
C ALA A 9 -38.51 50.96 3.23
N LEU A 10 -37.63 51.89 3.64
CA LEU A 10 -37.18 52.12 5.03
C LEU A 10 -35.96 51.25 5.43
N SER A 11 -34.85 51.75 5.96
CA SER A 11 -34.47 53.09 6.40
C SER A 11 -32.95 53.15 6.49
N THR A 12 -32.37 54.22 5.96
CA THR A 12 -30.96 54.56 6.07
C THR A 12 -30.69 55.06 7.48
N LEU A 13 -30.10 54.22 8.33
CA LEU A 13 -29.53 54.64 9.62
C LEU A 13 -28.01 54.81 9.44
N LEU A 14 -27.60 56.06 9.24
CA LEU A 14 -26.20 56.48 9.17
C LEU A 14 -25.65 56.55 10.61
N ALA A 15 -25.07 55.44 11.09
CA ALA A 15 -24.29 55.44 12.33
C ALA A 15 -22.83 55.74 11.99
N THR A 16 -22.42 57.00 12.15
CA THR A 16 -21.01 57.39 12.20
C THR A 16 -20.38 56.84 13.47
N THR A 17 -19.84 55.63 13.39
CA THR A 17 -18.90 55.10 14.39
C THR A 17 -17.53 55.71 14.12
N ALA A 18 -17.01 56.44 15.11
CA ALA A 18 -15.62 56.86 15.14
C ALA A 18 -14.76 55.59 15.23
N GLY A 19 -14.16 55.20 14.10
CA GLY A 19 -13.18 54.13 14.06
C GLY A 19 -11.93 54.57 14.82
N CYS A 20 -11.70 53.97 16.00
CA CYS A 20 -10.37 53.90 16.58
C CYS A 20 -9.51 53.10 15.59
N ALA A 21 -8.71 53.81 14.79
CA ALA A 21 -7.57 53.22 14.11
C ALA A 21 -6.57 52.83 15.19
N SER A 22 -6.72 51.63 15.74
CA SER A 22 -5.61 50.90 16.33
C SER A 22 -4.66 50.65 15.18
N GLY A 23 -3.71 51.56 14.98
CA GLY A 23 -2.56 51.27 14.14
C GLY A 23 -1.85 50.11 14.82
N ASP A 24 -2.08 48.90 14.31
CA ASP A 24 -1.23 47.75 14.60
C ASP A 24 0.18 48.23 14.25
N ALA A 25 0.96 48.49 15.30
CA ALA A 25 2.35 48.85 15.18
C ALA A 25 2.98 47.69 14.39
N GLY A 26 3.32 47.96 13.14
CA GLY A 26 3.69 46.95 12.14
C GLY A 26 4.73 45.99 12.70
N THR A 27 4.25 44.86 13.21
CA THR A 27 5.08 43.69 13.38
C THR A 27 5.45 43.27 11.98
N SER A 28 6.71 43.51 11.64
CA SER A 28 7.32 42.96 10.44
C SER A 28 6.88 41.50 10.32
N ALA A 29 6.50 41.07 9.12
CA ALA A 29 6.30 39.64 8.88
C ALA A 29 7.54 38.88 9.38
N PRO A 30 7.37 37.76 10.11
CA PRO A 30 8.49 36.96 10.53
C PRO A 30 9.24 36.46 9.30
N THR A 31 10.56 36.39 9.40
CA THR A 31 11.38 35.74 8.39
C THR A 31 11.13 34.23 8.41
N LYS A 32 11.37 33.55 7.27
CA LYS A 32 11.32 32.09 7.19
C LYS A 32 12.21 31.43 8.26
N ALA A 33 13.38 32.01 8.56
CA ALA A 33 14.27 31.53 9.62
C ALA A 33 13.68 31.65 11.04
N GLU A 34 12.95 32.71 11.35
CA GLU A 34 12.26 32.86 12.64
C GLU A 34 11.10 31.87 12.77
N ALA A 35 10.35 31.66 11.69
CA ALA A 35 9.28 30.65 11.66
C ALA A 35 9.82 29.22 11.72
N ALA A 36 11.00 28.96 11.15
CA ALA A 36 11.65 27.66 11.26
C ALA A 36 11.99 27.30 12.72
N ALA A 37 12.40 28.29 13.52
CA ALA A 37 12.67 28.09 14.94
C ALA A 37 11.43 27.72 15.77
N THR A 38 10.23 27.95 15.23
CA THR A 38 8.94 27.63 15.87
C THR A 38 8.15 26.57 15.09
N SER A 39 8.83 25.80 14.22
CA SER A 39 8.21 24.75 13.40
C SER A 39 7.01 25.26 12.59
N GLY A 40 7.16 26.44 11.98
CA GLY A 40 6.14 27.03 11.10
C GLY A 40 4.88 27.50 11.84
N LYS A 41 4.91 27.59 13.17
CA LYS A 41 3.76 27.99 13.99
C LYS A 41 4.05 29.25 14.80
N SER A 42 3.04 30.11 14.96
CA SER A 42 3.13 31.21 15.94
C SER A 42 2.95 30.70 17.37
N ASP A 43 3.22 31.55 18.36
CA ASP A 43 2.93 31.26 19.78
C ASP A 43 1.44 30.94 20.04
N ALA A 44 0.54 31.37 19.15
CA ALA A 44 -0.89 31.08 19.20
C ALA A 44 -1.28 29.81 18.42
N GLY A 45 -0.31 29.04 17.92
CA GLY A 45 -0.52 27.83 17.12
C GLY A 45 -0.97 28.07 15.69
N ARG A 46 -0.87 29.31 15.18
CA ARG A 46 -1.25 29.64 13.79
C ARG A 46 -0.18 29.16 12.82
N ASP A 47 -0.59 28.49 11.73
CA ASP A 47 0.29 28.15 10.60
C ASP A 47 0.81 29.43 9.93
N LEU A 48 2.10 29.70 10.10
CA LEU A 48 2.79 30.85 9.53
C LEU A 48 2.97 30.70 8.02
N CYS A 49 3.21 29.49 7.53
CA CYS A 49 3.42 29.25 6.11
C CYS A 49 2.14 29.52 5.30
N ALA A 50 0.99 29.09 5.81
CA ALA A 50 -0.31 29.45 5.23
C ALA A 50 -0.58 30.96 5.33
N ALA A 51 -0.22 31.59 6.45
CA ALA A 51 -0.47 33.00 6.69
C ALA A 51 0.32 33.94 5.79
N TYR A 52 1.55 33.56 5.43
CA TYR A 52 2.48 34.38 4.64
C TYR A 52 2.64 33.90 3.20
N GLY A 53 1.92 32.84 2.80
CA GLY A 53 1.89 32.35 1.42
C GLY A 53 3.20 31.69 1.01
N TRP A 54 3.82 30.94 1.91
CA TRP A 54 5.08 30.23 1.65
C TRP A 54 4.88 28.86 1.01
N TYR A 55 3.71 28.23 1.19
CA TYR A 55 3.39 27.02 0.45
C TYR A 55 3.28 27.30 -1.06
N GLY A 56 4.06 26.60 -1.88
CA GLY A 56 4.01 26.78 -3.34
C GLY A 56 4.64 28.09 -3.82
N ASP A 57 5.53 28.70 -3.02
CA ASP A 57 6.24 29.93 -3.37
C ASP A 57 7.51 29.71 -4.23
N GLY A 58 7.84 28.45 -4.50
CA GLY A 58 8.99 28.01 -5.30
C GLY A 58 10.25 27.75 -4.47
N GLU A 59 10.20 27.89 -3.15
CA GLU A 59 11.25 27.49 -2.22
C GLU A 59 10.72 26.37 -1.30
N CYS A 60 11.50 25.30 -1.12
CA CYS A 60 11.11 24.21 -0.22
C CYS A 60 11.26 24.62 1.26
N ASP A 61 10.14 24.86 1.94
CA ASP A 61 10.07 25.23 3.37
C ASP A 61 9.71 24.03 4.27
N THR A 62 10.70 23.16 4.52
CA THR A 62 10.53 21.93 5.32
C THR A 62 10.09 22.15 6.78
N PHE A 63 10.09 23.40 7.26
CA PHE A 63 9.70 23.74 8.63
C PHE A 63 8.19 24.00 8.78
N CYS A 64 7.44 24.02 7.68
CA CYS A 64 6.01 24.29 7.70
C CYS A 64 5.18 23.21 8.39
N ALA A 65 3.99 23.60 8.88
CA ALA A 65 3.13 22.69 9.63
C ALA A 65 2.50 21.59 8.76
N SER A 66 2.28 21.89 7.48
CA SER A 66 1.91 20.93 6.43
C SER A 66 3.11 20.72 5.49
N PRO A 67 3.21 19.58 4.79
CA PRO A 67 4.22 19.39 3.76
C PRO A 67 4.11 20.48 2.69
N ASP A 68 5.24 21.10 2.37
CA ASP A 68 5.31 22.11 1.34
C ASP A 68 5.31 21.45 -0.06
N PRO A 69 4.37 21.81 -0.95
CA PRO A 69 4.33 21.28 -2.32
C PRO A 69 5.64 21.46 -3.10
N ASP A 70 6.45 22.47 -2.75
CA ASP A 70 7.72 22.74 -3.43
C ASP A 70 8.85 21.79 -2.99
N CYS A 71 8.68 21.05 -1.89
CA CYS A 71 9.67 20.11 -1.39
C CYS A 71 9.67 18.75 -2.12
N GLY A 72 8.79 18.57 -3.11
CA GLY A 72 8.54 17.25 -3.71
C GLY A 72 7.89 16.29 -2.71
N PRO A 73 7.66 15.02 -3.08
CA PRO A 73 7.24 14.01 -2.12
C PRO A 73 8.26 13.98 -0.97
N PRO A 74 7.81 13.85 0.30
CA PRO A 74 8.69 13.91 1.46
C PRO A 74 9.85 12.95 1.26
N VAL A 75 11.06 13.49 1.17
CA VAL A 75 12.30 12.71 1.11
C VAL A 75 12.43 11.76 2.31
N ASP A 76 11.65 11.97 3.36
CA ASP A 76 11.57 11.09 4.54
C ASP A 76 10.85 9.76 4.28
N ALA A 77 9.89 9.68 3.33
CA ALA A 77 9.28 8.40 2.98
C ALA A 77 10.30 7.47 2.31
N LEU A 78 11.20 8.02 1.49
CA LEU A 78 12.31 7.29 0.88
C LEU A 78 13.54 7.20 1.79
N ALA A 79 13.73 8.12 2.75
CA ALA A 79 14.81 8.02 3.74
C ALA A 79 14.50 7.04 4.89
N ARG A 80 13.23 6.69 5.13
CA ARG A 80 12.89 5.56 6.03
C ARG A 80 13.38 4.21 5.50
N TRP A 81 13.57 4.10 4.18
CA TRP A 81 14.15 2.93 3.51
C TRP A 81 15.69 2.83 3.64
N ASN A 82 16.36 3.82 4.23
CA ASN A 82 17.82 3.93 4.23
C ASN A 82 18.54 3.29 5.43
N GLY A 83 17.91 2.43 6.25
CA GLY A 83 18.67 1.87 7.38
C GLY A 83 18.11 0.71 8.20
N VAL A 84 16.86 0.30 8.01
CA VAL A 84 16.32 -0.92 8.63
C VAL A 84 15.42 -1.57 7.59
N CYS A 85 15.66 -2.85 7.29
CA CYS A 85 14.79 -3.68 6.45
C CYS A 85 13.36 -3.60 7.04
N GLN A 86 12.53 -2.70 6.51
CA GLN A 86 11.10 -2.58 6.85
C GLN A 86 10.23 -3.40 5.89
N LEU A 87 10.85 -4.19 5.00
CA LEU A 87 10.15 -5.15 4.15
C LEU A 87 9.48 -6.30 4.93
N GLY A 88 9.59 -6.30 6.26
CA GLY A 88 9.07 -7.32 7.15
C GLY A 88 9.70 -8.70 6.95
N ALA A 89 9.01 -9.74 7.40
CA ALA A 89 9.49 -11.13 7.34
C ALA A 89 9.11 -11.83 6.03
N ASP A 90 8.01 -11.39 5.42
CA ASP A 90 7.49 -11.91 4.16
C ASP A 90 7.16 -10.75 3.21
N TRP A 91 6.88 -11.06 1.95
CA TRP A 91 6.58 -10.03 0.97
C TRP A 91 5.23 -9.32 1.24
N LEU A 92 4.35 -9.87 2.09
CA LEU A 92 3.08 -9.21 2.43
C LEU A 92 3.29 -7.97 3.29
N ASP A 93 4.39 -7.93 4.05
CA ASP A 93 4.75 -6.76 4.84
C ASP A 93 5.22 -5.56 3.97
N LEU A 94 5.42 -5.74 2.66
CA LEU A 94 5.61 -4.63 1.72
C LEU A 94 4.35 -3.76 1.55
N ASP A 95 3.16 -4.30 1.83
CA ASP A 95 1.88 -3.60 1.66
C ASP A 95 1.72 -2.41 2.61
N ASP A 96 2.28 -2.48 3.81
CA ASP A 96 2.14 -1.42 4.81
C ASP A 96 2.77 -0.09 4.36
N ASP A 97 3.77 -0.13 3.46
CA ASP A 97 4.55 1.04 3.02
C ASP A 97 4.54 1.28 1.50
N LEU A 98 4.17 0.29 0.66
CA LEU A 98 4.18 0.41 -0.79
C LEU A 98 2.84 0.06 -1.43
N THR A 99 2.39 0.93 -2.33
CA THR A 99 1.22 0.71 -3.18
C THR A 99 1.65 0.08 -4.50
N LEU A 100 0.85 -0.88 -5.00
CA LEU A 100 0.97 -1.38 -6.37
C LEU A 100 0.61 -0.28 -7.37
N LEU A 101 1.58 0.18 -8.15
CA LEU A 101 1.38 1.23 -9.15
C LEU A 101 1.15 0.68 -10.56
N SER A 102 1.74 -0.48 -10.87
CA SER A 102 1.61 -1.17 -12.15
C SER A 102 1.94 -2.65 -12.02
N SER A 103 1.30 -3.49 -12.83
CA SER A 103 1.69 -4.88 -13.05
C SER A 103 1.81 -5.15 -14.55
N ASP A 104 2.73 -6.03 -14.94
CA ASP A 104 2.91 -6.52 -16.30
C ASP A 104 3.40 -7.98 -16.27
N THR A 105 3.12 -8.74 -17.33
CA THR A 105 3.62 -10.11 -17.49
C THR A 105 4.65 -10.12 -18.61
N LEU A 106 5.90 -10.36 -18.25
CA LEU A 106 7.00 -10.48 -19.19
C LEU A 106 7.07 -11.91 -19.72
N THR A 107 7.21 -12.03 -21.03
CA THR A 107 7.39 -13.28 -21.77
C THR A 107 8.63 -13.15 -22.68
N PRO A 108 9.11 -14.23 -23.32
CA PRO A 108 10.26 -14.14 -24.22
C PRO A 108 10.04 -13.20 -25.42
N ASP A 109 8.79 -12.93 -25.78
CA ASP A 109 8.40 -12.03 -26.87
C ASP A 109 8.15 -10.58 -26.40
N SER A 110 8.20 -10.32 -25.08
CA SER A 110 8.01 -8.98 -24.53
C SER A 110 9.13 -8.03 -24.97
N THR A 111 8.76 -6.81 -25.35
CA THR A 111 9.75 -5.77 -25.67
C THR A 111 10.29 -5.16 -24.39
N LEU A 112 11.50 -5.54 -24.00
CA LEU A 112 12.15 -5.04 -22.80
C LEU A 112 12.92 -3.75 -23.07
N SER A 113 12.92 -2.84 -22.09
CA SER A 113 13.90 -1.75 -22.06
C SER A 113 15.29 -2.31 -21.73
N GLY A 114 16.35 -1.63 -22.15
CA GLY A 114 17.72 -2.05 -21.81
C GLY A 114 18.00 -2.11 -20.30
N ALA A 115 17.25 -1.34 -19.50
CA ALA A 115 17.30 -1.43 -18.04
C ALA A 115 16.67 -2.74 -17.54
N GLN A 116 15.49 -3.11 -18.05
CA GLN A 116 14.82 -4.39 -17.71
C GLN A 116 15.66 -5.59 -18.14
N GLU A 117 16.27 -5.55 -19.32
CA GLU A 117 17.19 -6.61 -19.76
C GLU A 117 18.34 -6.81 -18.77
N GLN A 118 18.97 -5.71 -18.32
CA GLN A 118 20.05 -5.75 -17.34
C GLN A 118 19.56 -6.23 -15.97
N GLN A 119 18.38 -5.80 -15.54
CA GLN A 119 17.77 -6.19 -14.27
C GLN A 119 17.46 -7.68 -14.23
N LEU A 120 16.90 -8.26 -15.30
CA LEU A 120 16.65 -9.71 -15.39
C LEU A 120 17.96 -10.50 -15.31
N VAL A 121 18.97 -10.10 -16.07
CA VAL A 121 20.27 -10.79 -16.10
C VAL A 121 20.94 -10.78 -14.72
N VAL A 122 20.98 -9.62 -14.04
CA VAL A 122 21.60 -9.51 -12.71
C VAL A 122 20.72 -10.13 -11.63
N GLY A 123 19.41 -9.94 -11.73
CA GLY A 123 18.42 -10.44 -10.79
C GLY A 123 18.39 -11.96 -10.71
N LEU A 124 18.32 -12.64 -11.85
CA LEU A 124 18.33 -14.11 -11.88
C LEU A 124 19.74 -14.72 -11.87
N ASP A 125 20.80 -13.90 -11.85
CA ASP A 125 22.20 -14.34 -11.95
C ASP A 125 22.46 -15.25 -13.17
N VAL A 126 21.95 -14.83 -14.33
CA VAL A 126 22.03 -15.56 -15.61
C VAL A 126 22.91 -14.84 -16.63
N GLY A 127 23.22 -15.50 -17.75
CA GLY A 127 24.08 -14.94 -18.80
C GLY A 127 23.36 -14.06 -19.82
N SER A 128 22.04 -14.21 -19.96
CA SER A 128 21.23 -13.51 -20.94
C SER A 128 19.75 -13.46 -20.55
N VAL A 129 18.97 -12.61 -21.21
CA VAL A 129 17.52 -12.54 -21.03
C VAL A 129 16.83 -13.85 -21.43
N ALA A 130 17.33 -14.52 -22.47
CA ALA A 130 16.80 -15.82 -22.86
C ALA A 130 16.98 -16.85 -21.75
N ASP A 131 18.16 -16.88 -21.13
CA ASP A 131 18.42 -17.76 -19.97
C ASP A 131 17.54 -17.39 -18.77
N ALA A 132 17.16 -16.11 -18.61
CA ALA A 132 16.25 -15.68 -17.54
C ALA A 132 14.87 -16.33 -17.72
N PHE A 133 14.28 -16.25 -18.92
CA PHE A 133 12.99 -16.90 -19.18
C PHE A 133 13.09 -18.42 -19.18
N ASP A 134 14.19 -19.01 -19.67
CA ASP A 134 14.40 -20.46 -19.63
C ASP A 134 14.57 -21.00 -18.20
N SER A 135 14.86 -20.13 -17.23
CA SER A 135 14.99 -20.49 -15.81
C SER A 135 13.67 -20.43 -15.02
N THR A 136 12.57 -20.00 -15.65
CA THR A 136 11.24 -19.97 -15.05
C THR A 136 10.37 -21.06 -15.67
N ASP A 137 9.45 -21.62 -14.90
CA ASP A 137 8.72 -22.83 -15.32
C ASP A 137 7.85 -22.62 -16.56
N ASP A 138 7.21 -21.46 -16.66
CA ASP A 138 6.32 -21.10 -17.77
C ASP A 138 6.96 -20.13 -18.78
N GLY A 139 8.22 -19.75 -18.57
CA GLY A 139 8.85 -18.66 -19.33
C GLY A 139 8.20 -17.30 -19.09
N GLU A 140 7.44 -17.17 -18.01
CA GLU A 140 6.76 -15.94 -17.59
C GLU A 140 7.44 -15.35 -16.35
N ILE A 141 7.50 -14.01 -16.30
CA ILE A 141 7.99 -13.25 -15.16
C ILE A 141 7.03 -12.10 -14.91
N LEU A 142 6.44 -12.05 -13.72
CA LEU A 142 5.55 -10.97 -13.30
C LEU A 142 6.40 -9.77 -12.85
N LEU A 143 6.12 -8.61 -13.41
CA LEU A 143 6.79 -7.35 -13.10
C LEU A 143 5.83 -6.39 -12.41
N TYR A 144 6.14 -6.02 -11.17
CA TYR A 144 5.35 -5.08 -10.39
C TYR A 144 6.13 -3.80 -10.12
N GLY A 145 5.50 -2.66 -10.37
CA GLY A 145 6.00 -1.34 -9.98
C GLY A 145 5.42 -0.93 -8.65
N LEU A 146 6.26 -0.80 -7.63
CA LEU A 146 5.83 -0.50 -6.27
C LEU A 146 6.34 0.87 -5.82
N GLY A 147 5.51 1.66 -5.15
CA GLY A 147 5.87 3.00 -4.70
C GLY A 147 4.80 3.63 -3.81
N PRO A 148 5.01 4.85 -3.32
CA PRO A 148 3.99 5.55 -2.54
C PRO A 148 2.74 5.81 -3.39
N ALA A 149 1.56 5.78 -2.77
CA ALA A 149 0.29 6.05 -3.44
C ALA A 149 0.32 7.38 -4.21
N GLY A 150 0.01 7.32 -5.52
CA GLY A 150 0.04 8.48 -6.42
C GLY A 150 1.43 8.97 -6.83
N GLY A 151 2.50 8.26 -6.44
CA GLY A 151 3.88 8.53 -6.81
C GLY A 151 4.37 7.71 -8.01
N ALA A 152 5.68 7.76 -8.24
CA ALA A 152 6.37 6.89 -9.20
C ALA A 152 6.82 5.59 -8.51
N ALA A 153 7.01 4.53 -9.31
CA ALA A 153 7.63 3.30 -8.82
C ALA A 153 9.00 3.64 -8.22
N SER A 154 9.15 3.27 -6.96
CA SER A 154 10.38 3.43 -6.19
C SER A 154 11.23 2.17 -6.24
N VAL A 155 10.60 1.01 -6.50
CA VAL A 155 11.23 -0.29 -6.74
C VAL A 155 10.44 -1.08 -7.77
N TRP A 156 11.12 -1.96 -8.50
CA TRP A 156 10.50 -3.02 -9.31
C TRP A 156 10.66 -4.36 -8.61
N LEU A 157 9.59 -5.13 -8.56
CA LEU A 157 9.59 -6.54 -8.14
C LEU A 157 9.44 -7.42 -9.39
N TYR A 158 10.37 -8.33 -9.58
CA TYR A 158 10.28 -9.42 -10.54
C TYR A 158 9.93 -10.70 -9.77
N ARG A 159 8.78 -11.32 -10.06
CA ARG A 159 8.29 -12.56 -9.44
C ARG A 159 8.13 -13.63 -10.51
N TYR A 160 8.50 -14.86 -10.20
CA TYR A 160 8.40 -16.01 -11.09
C TYR A 160 8.34 -17.30 -10.29
N TYR A 161 7.96 -18.39 -10.94
CA TYR A 161 7.99 -19.72 -10.33
C TYR A 161 9.17 -20.53 -10.88
N ALA A 162 9.83 -21.24 -9.98
CA ALA A 162 10.88 -22.20 -10.28
C ALA A 162 10.53 -23.52 -9.57
N GLY A 163 9.88 -24.43 -10.28
CA GLY A 163 9.15 -25.54 -9.69
C GLY A 163 7.87 -25.08 -8.99
N ASP A 164 7.66 -25.61 -7.79
CA ASP A 164 6.61 -25.21 -6.84
C ASP A 164 7.01 -23.99 -6.00
N THR A 165 8.25 -23.50 -6.15
CA THR A 165 8.77 -22.42 -5.33
C THR A 165 8.52 -21.07 -6.01
N GLU A 166 7.84 -20.17 -5.31
CA GLU A 166 7.79 -18.77 -5.67
C GLU A 166 9.15 -18.10 -5.38
N VAL A 167 9.69 -17.46 -6.40
CA VAL A 167 10.97 -16.75 -6.32
C VAL A 167 10.86 -15.36 -6.93
N GLY A 168 11.78 -14.49 -6.54
CA GLY A 168 11.75 -13.13 -7.04
C GLY A 168 12.90 -12.27 -6.56
N PHE A 169 12.89 -11.01 -6.99
CA PHE A 169 13.87 -10.04 -6.53
C PHE A 169 13.39 -8.60 -6.76
N PHE A 170 13.90 -7.71 -5.90
CA PHE A 170 13.64 -6.28 -5.97
C PHE A 170 14.82 -5.56 -6.60
N VAL A 171 14.56 -4.61 -7.48
CA VAL A 171 15.58 -3.72 -8.06
C VAL A 171 15.14 -2.28 -8.07
N ARG A 172 16.12 -1.38 -8.17
CA ARG A 172 15.86 0.05 -8.35
C ARG A 172 15.34 0.33 -9.76
N PRO A 173 14.45 1.32 -9.96
CA PRO A 173 13.94 1.67 -11.28
C PRO A 173 15.01 2.07 -12.30
N ASP A 174 16.10 2.65 -11.82
CA ASP A 174 17.18 3.24 -12.60
C ASP A 174 18.45 2.38 -12.63
N GLY A 175 18.43 1.17 -12.07
CA GLY A 175 19.61 0.31 -11.98
C GLY A 175 19.31 -1.18 -11.91
N ALA A 176 20.37 -1.99 -11.98
CA ALA A 176 20.31 -3.44 -11.84
C ALA A 176 20.77 -3.92 -10.45
N GLU A 177 20.85 -3.01 -9.48
CA GLU A 177 21.16 -3.35 -8.09
C GLU A 177 19.99 -4.13 -7.49
N VAL A 178 20.22 -5.41 -7.18
CA VAL A 178 19.27 -6.26 -6.46
C VAL A 178 19.27 -5.84 -4.99
N LEU A 179 18.11 -5.38 -4.52
CA LEU A 179 17.89 -4.90 -3.17
C LEU A 179 17.57 -6.03 -2.19
N ALA A 180 16.79 -7.01 -2.64
CA ALA A 180 16.36 -8.19 -1.89
C ALA A 180 15.95 -9.31 -2.86
N ARG A 181 15.92 -10.56 -2.36
CA ARG A 181 15.43 -11.74 -3.08
C ARG A 181 14.21 -12.32 -2.36
N ILE A 182 13.36 -13.00 -3.11
CA ILE A 182 12.28 -13.83 -2.58
C ILE A 182 12.67 -15.28 -2.87
N GLU A 183 12.64 -16.11 -1.86
CA GLU A 183 12.77 -17.57 -1.96
C GLU A 183 11.65 -18.18 -1.10
N ASP A 184 10.76 -18.95 -1.74
CA ASP A 184 9.64 -19.63 -1.09
C ASP A 184 8.69 -18.65 -0.35
N GLY A 185 8.39 -17.53 -1.02
CA GLY A 185 7.60 -16.44 -0.46
C GLY A 185 8.28 -15.66 0.70
N ALA A 186 9.45 -16.10 1.16
CA ALA A 186 10.22 -15.42 2.20
C ALA A 186 11.25 -14.47 1.57
N LEU A 187 11.49 -13.33 2.21
CA LEU A 187 12.53 -12.40 1.78
C LEU A 187 13.90 -12.88 2.26
N ASP A 188 14.75 -13.32 1.33
CA ASP A 188 16.17 -13.58 1.61
C ASP A 188 16.98 -12.28 1.40
N ALA A 189 17.45 -11.68 2.49
CA ALA A 189 18.34 -10.53 2.42
C ALA A 189 19.30 -10.42 3.62
N PRO A 190 20.57 -10.05 3.38
CA PRO A 190 21.22 -8.99 4.13
C PRO A 190 20.95 -7.66 3.39
N CYS A 191 19.96 -6.89 3.83
CA CYS A 191 19.64 -5.55 3.30
C CYS A 191 20.92 -4.69 3.13
N ALA A 192 21.35 -4.43 1.89
CA ALA A 192 22.46 -3.52 1.61
C ALA A 192 21.95 -2.07 1.61
N ALA A 193 22.49 -1.25 2.52
CA ALA A 193 22.09 0.14 2.69
C ALA A 193 22.76 1.07 1.65
N SER A 194 21.94 1.76 0.84
CA SER A 194 22.00 3.22 0.58
C SER A 194 21.29 3.57 -0.74
N LEU A 195 20.11 4.19 -0.64
CA LEU A 195 19.43 4.79 -1.79
C LEU A 195 19.65 6.32 -1.78
N THR A 196 20.15 6.87 -2.90
CA THR A 196 20.04 8.31 -3.24
C THR A 196 19.07 8.47 -4.42
N THR A 197 18.17 9.44 -4.38
CA THR A 197 17.05 9.60 -5.33
C THR A 197 17.20 10.86 -6.19
N ASP A 198 17.12 10.69 -7.52
CA ASP A 198 16.72 11.72 -8.49
C ASP A 198 15.78 11.05 -9.51
N ALA A 199 14.47 11.31 -9.48
CA ALA A 199 13.54 10.80 -10.48
C ALA A 199 12.39 11.78 -10.81
N ALA A 200 12.04 11.82 -12.10
CA ALA A 200 11.06 12.70 -12.74
C ALA A 200 9.65 12.04 -12.85
N PRO A 201 8.55 12.82 -13.02
CA PRO A 201 7.20 12.29 -12.99
C PRO A 201 6.78 11.54 -14.28
N VAL A 202 5.98 10.48 -14.13
CA VAL A 202 5.37 9.69 -15.22
C VAL A 202 3.84 9.61 -15.03
N ALA A 203 3.13 9.41 -16.15
CA ALA A 203 1.68 9.53 -16.32
C ALA A 203 0.84 8.39 -15.72
N ALA A 204 -0.46 8.65 -15.57
CA ALA A 204 -1.46 7.81 -14.89
C ALA A 204 -1.78 6.47 -15.58
N PRO A 205 -2.16 5.43 -14.82
CA PRO A 205 -2.40 4.08 -15.33
C PRO A 205 -3.80 3.91 -15.99
N PRO A 206 -3.96 2.91 -16.88
CA PRO A 206 -5.23 2.55 -17.50
C PRO A 206 -6.10 1.63 -16.60
N THR A 207 -7.39 1.53 -16.92
CA THR A 207 -8.37 0.67 -16.23
C THR A 207 -8.63 -0.63 -17.00
N TRP A 208 -8.60 -1.77 -16.29
CA TRP A 208 -9.08 -3.07 -16.78
C TRP A 208 -9.95 -3.74 -15.70
N ALA A 209 -10.86 -4.60 -16.17
CA ALA A 209 -11.81 -5.34 -15.35
C ALA A 209 -11.37 -6.81 -15.26
N LEU A 210 -11.43 -7.39 -14.06
CA LEU A 210 -11.07 -8.78 -13.78
C LEU A 210 -12.16 -9.43 -12.91
N GLU A 211 -12.40 -10.72 -13.13
CA GLU A 211 -13.58 -11.48 -12.67
C GLU A 211 -13.52 -11.90 -11.18
N CYS A 212 -12.39 -11.68 -10.49
CA CYS A 212 -12.24 -11.87 -9.04
C CYS A 212 -11.70 -10.59 -8.39
N PHE A 213 -12.23 -10.23 -7.21
CA PHE A 213 -11.84 -9.08 -6.40
C PHE A 213 -10.35 -9.07 -6.03
N PHE A 214 -9.77 -10.26 -5.82
CA PHE A 214 -8.37 -10.44 -5.46
C PHE A 214 -7.49 -11.00 -6.60
N ASN A 215 -8.03 -11.15 -7.82
CA ASN A 215 -7.36 -11.80 -8.95
C ASN A 215 -6.77 -13.20 -8.59
N ASP A 216 -5.95 -13.79 -9.46
CA ASP A 216 -5.38 -15.13 -9.23
C ASP A 216 -4.13 -15.12 -8.33
N ASP A 217 -3.49 -13.97 -8.14
CA ASP A 217 -2.24 -13.81 -7.37
C ASP A 217 -2.42 -12.96 -6.10
N GLY A 218 -1.76 -13.35 -5.01
CA GLY A 218 -1.81 -12.64 -3.72
C GLY A 218 -1.42 -11.16 -3.79
N VAL A 219 -0.73 -10.74 -4.85
CA VAL A 219 -0.28 -9.35 -5.09
C VAL A 219 -1.44 -8.36 -5.25
N ASP A 220 -2.65 -8.82 -5.59
CA ASP A 220 -3.83 -7.94 -5.62
C ASP A 220 -4.47 -7.71 -4.24
N LEU A 221 -3.94 -8.33 -3.16
CA LEU A 221 -4.17 -7.84 -1.79
C LEU A 221 -3.63 -6.42 -1.58
N LEU A 222 -2.72 -5.93 -2.43
CA LEU A 222 -2.21 -4.55 -2.38
C LEU A 222 -3.28 -3.47 -2.66
N ARG A 223 -4.51 -3.87 -3.05
CA ARG A 223 -5.65 -2.96 -3.23
C ARG A 223 -6.54 -2.84 -2.00
N VAL A 224 -6.40 -3.72 -1.02
CA VAL A 224 -7.14 -3.65 0.24
C VAL A 224 -6.29 -3.01 1.32
N ALA A 225 -6.91 -2.27 2.23
CA ALA A 225 -6.25 -1.86 3.46
C ALA A 225 -6.13 -3.07 4.38
N ILE A 226 -4.90 -3.51 4.64
CA ILE A 226 -4.59 -4.64 5.52
C ILE A 226 -4.47 -4.14 6.97
N GLY A 227 -5.17 -4.80 7.87
CA GLY A 227 -5.08 -4.59 9.31
C GLY A 227 -3.94 -5.42 9.92
N PRO A 228 -3.54 -5.11 11.18
CA PRO A 228 -2.46 -5.82 11.85
C PRO A 228 -2.79 -7.32 11.99
N GLU A 229 -1.76 -8.15 11.86
CA GLU A 229 -1.88 -9.57 12.11
C GLU A 229 -1.98 -9.90 13.60
N ARG A 230 -2.81 -10.90 13.92
CA ARG A 230 -2.80 -11.55 15.22
C ARG A 230 -2.72 -13.06 15.06
N GLU A 231 -1.88 -13.68 15.87
CA GLU A 231 -1.85 -15.13 16.04
C GLU A 231 -2.96 -15.56 17.00
N VAL A 232 -3.62 -16.66 16.69
CA VAL A 232 -4.80 -17.14 17.39
C VAL A 232 -4.68 -18.64 17.60
N GLY A 233 -4.30 -19.05 18.81
CA GLY A 233 -4.23 -20.46 19.17
C GLY A 233 -5.53 -21.01 19.78
N ALA A 234 -5.53 -22.31 20.11
CA ALA A 234 -6.68 -23.01 20.71
C ALA A 234 -7.18 -22.40 22.04
N ASP A 235 -6.30 -21.78 22.81
CA ASP A 235 -6.63 -21.12 24.09
C ASP A 235 -7.05 -19.66 23.94
N ALA A 236 -7.05 -19.11 22.71
CA ALA A 236 -7.41 -17.72 22.47
C ALA A 236 -8.90 -17.46 22.77
N ALA A 237 -9.19 -16.29 23.32
CA ALA A 237 -10.56 -15.83 23.55
C ALA A 237 -11.21 -15.41 22.21
N LEU A 238 -11.65 -16.40 21.43
CA LEU A 238 -12.34 -16.20 20.16
C LEU A 238 -13.76 -15.66 20.35
N THR A 239 -14.15 -14.71 19.52
CA THR A 239 -15.56 -14.30 19.37
C THR A 239 -16.38 -15.42 18.75
N ASP A 240 -17.70 -15.41 18.96
CA ASP A 240 -18.58 -16.41 18.34
C ASP A 240 -18.67 -16.29 16.81
N MET A 241 -18.26 -15.16 16.24
CA MET A 241 -18.12 -15.03 14.78
C MET A 241 -16.87 -15.76 14.30
N GLU A 242 -15.71 -15.48 14.89
CA GLU A 242 -14.44 -16.10 14.50
C GLU A 242 -14.48 -17.63 14.63
N LYS A 243 -15.11 -18.14 15.70
CA LYS A 243 -15.31 -19.58 15.85
C LYS A 243 -16.07 -20.19 14.67
N ARG A 244 -17.11 -19.51 14.19
CA ARG A 244 -17.92 -19.99 13.06
C ARG A 244 -17.19 -19.83 11.73
N GLN A 245 -16.42 -18.76 11.58
CA GLN A 245 -15.59 -18.52 10.39
C GLN A 245 -14.50 -19.58 10.25
N ILE A 246 -13.78 -19.89 11.34
CA ILE A 246 -12.75 -20.95 11.35
C ILE A 246 -13.37 -22.29 10.94
N LEU A 247 -14.50 -22.67 11.55
CA LEU A 247 -15.17 -23.93 11.21
C LEU A 247 -15.69 -23.96 9.77
N ALA A 248 -16.14 -22.83 9.23
CA ALA A 248 -16.59 -22.76 7.84
C ALA A 248 -15.42 -22.87 6.86
N GLY A 249 -14.29 -22.21 7.13
CA GLY A 249 -13.07 -22.30 6.33
C GLY A 249 -12.44 -23.69 6.34
N MET A 250 -12.49 -24.37 7.49
CA MET A 250 -11.93 -25.71 7.66
C MET A 250 -12.88 -26.84 7.24
N ALA A 251 -14.01 -26.53 6.60
CA ALA A 251 -14.97 -27.54 6.17
C ALA A 251 -14.37 -28.52 5.14
N ASN A 252 -13.44 -28.07 4.29
CA ASN A 252 -12.72 -28.93 3.34
C ASN A 252 -11.73 -29.88 4.01
N ALA A 253 -11.30 -29.58 5.23
CA ALA A 253 -10.45 -30.42 6.06
C ALA A 253 -11.24 -31.37 6.98
N ASP A 254 -12.56 -31.47 6.79
CA ASP A 254 -13.48 -32.26 7.63
C ASP A 254 -13.49 -31.88 9.13
N ALA A 255 -12.99 -30.70 9.50
CA ALA A 255 -12.99 -30.24 10.89
C ALA A 255 -14.41 -29.81 11.31
N THR A 256 -14.95 -30.43 12.36
CA THR A 256 -16.30 -30.15 12.87
C THR A 256 -16.29 -29.40 14.21
N THR A 257 -15.12 -29.35 14.85
CA THR A 257 -14.90 -28.66 16.12
C THR A 257 -13.66 -27.78 16.05
N LEU A 258 -13.57 -26.77 16.93
CA LEU A 258 -12.39 -25.89 16.95
C LEU A 258 -11.12 -26.65 17.32
N ALA A 259 -11.23 -27.64 18.22
CA ALA A 259 -10.10 -28.48 18.57
C ALA A 259 -9.55 -29.22 17.34
N GLU A 260 -10.42 -29.83 16.54
CA GLU A 260 -10.02 -30.48 15.28
C GLU A 260 -9.42 -29.47 14.28
N ALA A 261 -10.01 -28.27 14.17
CA ALA A 261 -9.48 -27.23 13.28
C ALA A 261 -8.06 -26.80 13.66
N PHE A 262 -7.77 -26.63 14.95
CA PHE A 262 -6.44 -26.31 15.43
C PHE A 262 -5.46 -27.49 15.34
N GLU A 263 -5.92 -28.73 15.50
CA GLU A 263 -5.08 -29.92 15.29
C GLU A 263 -4.65 -30.11 13.83
N PHE A 264 -5.36 -29.49 12.88
CA PHE A 264 -5.01 -29.52 11.47
C PHE A 264 -3.88 -28.55 11.09
N THR A 265 -3.60 -27.56 11.94
CA THR A 265 -2.53 -26.59 11.70
C THR A 265 -1.26 -27.02 12.43
N ASP A 266 -0.11 -26.85 11.79
CA ASP A 266 1.18 -27.32 12.33
C ASP A 266 1.54 -26.65 13.66
N ASP A 267 1.21 -25.36 13.77
CA ASP A 267 1.49 -24.54 14.96
C ASP A 267 0.34 -24.55 15.99
N GLY A 268 -0.77 -25.21 15.71
CA GLY A 268 -1.98 -25.13 16.53
C GLY A 268 -2.57 -23.72 16.61
N ALA A 269 -2.29 -22.89 15.59
CA ALA A 269 -2.70 -21.50 15.49
C ALA A 269 -3.18 -21.13 14.07
N PHE A 270 -3.97 -20.05 14.00
CA PHE A 270 -4.26 -19.30 12.78
C PHE A 270 -3.65 -17.90 12.89
N PHE A 271 -3.17 -17.36 11.78
CA PHE A 271 -2.77 -15.96 11.62
C PHE A 271 -3.93 -15.21 10.99
N VAL A 272 -4.46 -14.21 11.71
CA VAL A 272 -5.71 -13.53 11.35
C VAL A 272 -5.44 -12.06 11.07
N ARG A 273 -5.87 -11.59 9.89
CA ARG A 273 -5.83 -10.19 9.48
C ARG A 273 -7.21 -9.70 9.08
N ALA A 274 -7.51 -8.44 9.38
CA ALA A 274 -8.67 -7.75 8.81
C ALA A 274 -8.28 -7.17 7.45
N LEU A 275 -9.16 -7.26 6.46
CA LEU A 275 -8.99 -6.59 5.17
C LEU A 275 -10.15 -5.62 4.98
N THR A 276 -9.89 -4.43 4.44
CA THR A 276 -10.93 -3.47 4.09
C THR A 276 -10.72 -3.00 2.66
N ASP A 277 -11.74 -3.15 1.80
CA ASP A 277 -11.73 -2.49 0.50
C ASP A 277 -11.89 -0.97 0.69
N PRO A 278 -10.88 -0.15 0.34
CA PRO A 278 -10.97 1.29 0.51
C PRO A 278 -12.02 1.94 -0.42
N GLU A 279 -12.42 1.29 -1.51
CA GLU A 279 -13.39 1.84 -2.46
C GLU A 279 -14.84 1.56 -2.03
N SER A 280 -15.18 0.31 -1.75
CA SER A 280 -16.54 -0.07 -1.32
C SER A 280 -16.78 0.08 0.19
N GLY A 281 -15.71 0.00 1.00
CA GLY A 281 -15.79 -0.13 2.45
C GLY A 281 -16.15 -1.54 2.94
N ASP A 282 -16.22 -2.53 2.04
CA ASP A 282 -16.46 -3.92 2.41
C ASP A 282 -15.30 -4.44 3.27
N ALA A 283 -15.64 -5.19 4.31
CA ALA A 283 -14.68 -5.72 5.27
C ALA A 283 -14.63 -7.25 5.21
N PHE A 284 -13.43 -7.79 5.23
CA PHE A 284 -13.13 -9.21 5.20
C PHE A 284 -12.19 -9.59 6.35
N THR A 285 -12.06 -10.88 6.58
CA THR A 285 -11.10 -11.47 7.50
C THR A 285 -10.38 -12.59 6.77
N VAL A 286 -9.06 -12.50 6.76
CA VAL A 286 -8.17 -13.55 6.28
C VAL A 286 -7.75 -14.40 7.46
N TYR A 287 -7.80 -15.71 7.26
CA TYR A 287 -7.24 -16.70 8.16
C TYR A 287 -6.17 -17.47 7.38
N ARG A 288 -4.94 -17.46 7.87
CA ARG A 288 -3.82 -18.25 7.34
C ARG A 288 -3.34 -19.23 8.39
N TYR A 289 -2.77 -20.35 7.96
CA TYR A 289 -2.14 -21.34 8.82
C TYR A 289 -1.15 -22.16 7.99
N TRP A 290 -0.24 -22.83 8.68
CA TRP A 290 0.70 -23.77 8.03
C TRP A 290 0.15 -25.18 8.11
N ALA A 291 0.24 -25.91 7.00
CA ALA A 291 -0.06 -27.34 6.91
C ALA A 291 1.11 -28.03 6.19
N GLY A 292 2.11 -28.48 6.95
CA GLY A 292 3.42 -28.83 6.42
C GLY A 292 4.23 -27.60 6.04
N ASP A 293 4.82 -27.63 4.86
CA ASP A 293 5.54 -26.54 4.22
C ASP A 293 4.62 -25.58 3.45
N THR A 294 3.36 -25.93 3.26
CA THR A 294 2.40 -25.11 2.51
C THR A 294 1.65 -24.14 3.43
N GLN A 295 1.65 -22.86 3.04
CA GLN A 295 0.77 -21.87 3.63
C GLN A 295 -0.63 -22.03 3.06
N VAL A 296 -1.61 -22.27 3.93
CA VAL A 296 -3.01 -22.41 3.55
C VAL A 296 -3.88 -21.41 4.28
N GLY A 297 -5.09 -21.18 3.77
CA GLY A 297 -5.97 -20.22 4.39
C GLY A 297 -7.30 -20.04 3.68
N PHE A 298 -8.04 -19.03 4.12
CA PHE A 298 -9.32 -18.65 3.52
C PHE A 298 -9.69 -17.20 3.87
N VAL A 299 -10.49 -16.62 3.00
CA VAL A 299 -11.06 -15.28 3.14
C VAL A 299 -12.56 -15.39 3.41
N VAL A 300 -13.06 -14.67 4.40
CA VAL A 300 -14.49 -14.58 4.73
C VAL A 300 -14.91 -13.13 4.94
N PRO A 301 -16.18 -12.74 4.68
CA PRO A 301 -16.67 -11.42 5.05
C PRO A 301 -16.62 -11.23 6.58
N ALA A 302 -16.29 -10.03 7.05
CA ALA A 302 -16.12 -9.74 8.48
C ALA A 302 -17.38 -10.08 9.31
N GLU A 303 -18.57 -9.93 8.72
CA GLU A 303 -19.85 -10.27 9.34
C GLU A 303 -20.50 -11.58 8.80
N GLY A 304 -19.72 -12.43 8.13
CA GLY A 304 -20.20 -13.65 7.48
C GLY A 304 -19.36 -14.89 7.77
N VAL A 305 -19.81 -16.03 7.27
CA VAL A 305 -19.10 -17.32 7.36
C VAL A 305 -18.94 -18.00 6.01
N GLU A 306 -19.45 -17.38 4.94
CA GLU A 306 -19.29 -17.90 3.59
C GLU A 306 -17.84 -17.67 3.16
N VAL A 307 -17.12 -18.76 2.89
CA VAL A 307 -15.76 -18.69 2.34
C VAL A 307 -15.83 -18.09 0.95
N LYS A 308 -15.03 -17.04 0.76
CA LYS A 308 -15.02 -16.24 -0.46
C LYS A 308 -13.83 -16.53 -1.35
N ALA A 309 -12.74 -17.00 -0.77
CA ALA A 309 -11.57 -17.52 -1.45
C ALA A 309 -10.83 -18.45 -0.48
N THR A 310 -10.07 -19.39 -1.01
CA THR A 310 -9.11 -20.23 -0.27
C THR A 310 -7.69 -19.79 -0.63
N ILE A 311 -6.74 -20.00 0.27
CA ILE A 311 -5.31 -19.69 0.06
C ILE A 311 -4.55 -21.01 0.08
N GLU A 312 -3.65 -21.22 -0.88
CA GLU A 312 -2.69 -22.33 -0.94
C GLU A 312 -1.39 -21.80 -1.57
N ASP A 313 -0.27 -22.00 -0.89
CA ASP A 313 1.07 -21.49 -1.27
C ASP A 313 1.11 -19.99 -1.60
N GLY A 314 0.31 -19.20 -0.88
CA GLY A 314 0.24 -17.74 -1.06
C GLY A 314 -0.67 -17.27 -2.20
N ASP A 315 -1.17 -18.19 -3.02
CA ASP A 315 -2.09 -17.90 -4.12
C ASP A 315 -3.56 -18.09 -3.69
N LEU A 316 -4.47 -17.41 -4.39
CA LEU A 316 -5.89 -17.41 -4.08
C LEU A 316 -6.67 -18.29 -5.05
N TYR A 317 -7.48 -19.20 -4.50
CA TYR A 317 -8.33 -20.12 -5.24
C TYR A 317 -9.81 -19.93 -4.89
N ASP A 318 -10.68 -20.49 -5.75
CA ASP A 318 -12.14 -20.50 -5.57
C ASP A 318 -12.74 -19.13 -5.22
N CYS A 319 -12.16 -18.06 -5.77
CA CYS A 319 -12.59 -16.70 -5.51
C CYS A 319 -13.99 -16.43 -6.06
N SER A 320 -14.90 -16.03 -5.17
CA SER A 320 -16.30 -15.69 -5.48
C SER A 320 -16.65 -14.23 -5.22
N LEU A 321 -15.64 -13.39 -4.97
CA LEU A 321 -15.82 -11.96 -4.78
C LEU A 321 -15.77 -11.26 -6.13
N SER A 322 -16.84 -10.54 -6.46
CA SER A 322 -16.89 -9.67 -7.63
C SER A 322 -16.91 -8.22 -7.18
N PHE A 323 -16.13 -7.34 -7.81
CA PHE A 323 -16.26 -5.89 -7.61
C PHE A 323 -17.71 -5.46 -7.88
N GLN A 324 -18.31 -4.74 -6.92
CA GLN A 324 -19.48 -3.95 -7.24
C GLN A 324 -19.01 -2.75 -8.07
N THR A 325 -19.17 -2.85 -9.39
CA THR A 325 -18.99 -1.67 -10.25
C THR A 325 -19.90 -0.55 -9.74
N PRO A 326 -19.38 0.65 -9.44
CA PRO A 326 -20.19 1.77 -8.96
C PRO A 326 -21.27 2.22 -9.96
#